data_AF-G9NH20-F1
#
_entry.id   AF-G9NH20-F1
#
_cell.length_a   1.000
_cell.length_b   1.000
_cell.length_c   1.000
_cell.angle_alpha   90.00
_cell.angle_beta   90.00
_cell.angle_gamma   90.00
#
_symmetry.space_group_name_H-M   'P 1'
#
loop_
_entity.id
_entity.type
_entity.pdbx_description
1 polymer ?
#
loop_
_entity_poly.entity_id
_entity_poly.type
_entity_poly.pdbx_seq_one_letter_code
_entity_poly.pdbx_strand_id
1 'polypeptide(L)'
;MQFTTAIFTSLALALSARADQAICFPLPGQPQTIPQNILDLDVSIKLNWAATLCSQLVFPSPTDQGNGIQSATTALTDGILGDDGKLYGLEVALHAIRTEDNCNVNANAMLGSASCPGGGLLTLSTPFEQWSYITALN
;
A
#
# COMPACT_ATOMS: atom_id res chain seq x y z
N MET A 1 14.06 27.14 -46.52
CA MET A 1 14.53 26.93 -45.12
C MET A 1 13.56 25.97 -44.48
N GLN A 2 13.92 24.68 -44.38
CA GLN A 2 13.11 23.67 -43.69
C GLN A 2 13.57 23.62 -42.24
N PHE A 3 12.66 23.89 -41.30
CA PHE A 3 12.89 23.65 -39.88
C PHE A 3 12.53 22.19 -39.58
N THR A 4 13.56 21.36 -39.41
CA THR A 4 13.43 20.01 -38.89
C THR A 4 13.22 20.08 -37.38
N THR A 5 11.97 19.90 -36.95
CA THR A 5 11.62 19.82 -35.53
C THR A 5 12.12 18.48 -34.98
N ALA A 6 13.20 18.49 -34.21
CA ALA A 6 13.66 17.33 -33.46
C ALA A 6 12.71 17.12 -32.26
N ILE A 7 11.91 16.06 -32.31
CA ILE A 7 11.14 15.60 -31.15
C ILE A 7 12.14 14.96 -30.18
N PHE A 8 12.44 15.65 -29.09
CA PHE A 8 13.12 15.05 -27.94
C PHE A 8 12.13 14.09 -27.27
N THR A 9 12.22 12.80 -27.60
CA THR A 9 11.69 11.74 -26.75
C THR A 9 12.52 11.72 -25.47
N SER A 10 12.09 12.50 -24.48
CA SER A 10 12.53 12.34 -23.10
C SER A 10 12.05 10.97 -22.63
N LEU A 11 12.92 9.97 -22.79
CA LEU A 11 12.81 8.68 -22.12
C LEU A 11 12.88 8.99 -20.62
N ALA A 12 11.71 9.21 -20.00
CA ALA A 12 11.61 9.27 -18.55
C ALA A 12 12.04 7.89 -18.06
N LEU A 13 13.30 7.76 -17.65
CA LEU A 13 13.68 6.69 -16.75
C LEU A 13 12.79 6.88 -15.53
N ALA A 14 11.71 6.10 -15.45
CA ALA A 14 11.03 5.84 -14.21
C ALA A 14 12.07 5.17 -13.30
N LEU A 15 12.83 6.00 -12.57
CA LEU A 15 13.52 5.54 -11.38
C LEU A 15 12.41 4.98 -10.51
N SER A 16 12.28 3.66 -10.53
CA SER A 16 11.53 2.95 -9.51
C SER A 16 12.23 3.30 -8.20
N ALA A 17 11.70 4.29 -7.49
CA ALA A 17 12.08 4.56 -6.12
C ALA A 17 11.66 3.31 -5.34
N ARG A 18 12.54 2.32 -5.29
CA ARG A 18 12.36 1.15 -4.44
C ARG A 18 12.49 1.64 -3.01
N ALA A 19 11.60 1.21 -2.13
CA ALA A 19 11.75 1.44 -0.70
C ALA A 19 13.14 0.92 -0.25
N ASP A 20 13.80 1.67 0.63
CA ASP A 20 15.10 1.27 1.19
C ASP A 20 14.97 -0.02 1.99
N GLN A 21 13.80 -0.25 2.61
CA GLN A 21 13.46 -1.47 3.32
C GLN A 21 12.01 -1.87 3.10
N ALA A 22 11.77 -3.18 3.04
CA ALA A 22 10.44 -3.79 3.03
C ALA A 22 10.41 -4.89 4.10
N ILE A 23 9.50 -4.79 5.06
CA ILE A 23 9.40 -5.69 6.21
C ILE A 23 8.02 -6.35 6.21
N CYS A 24 8.00 -7.68 6.18
CA CYS A 24 6.77 -8.46 6.21
C CYS A 24 6.35 -8.82 7.63
N PHE A 25 5.04 -8.74 7.88
CA PHE A 25 4.40 -9.13 9.13
C PHE A 25 3.45 -10.32 8.92
N PRO A 26 3.28 -11.17 9.96
CA PRO A 26 4.01 -11.12 11.22
C PRO A 26 5.48 -11.54 11.01
N LEU A 27 6.38 -11.08 11.89
CA LEU A 27 7.81 -11.41 11.78
C LEU A 27 8.01 -12.92 11.94
N PRO A 28 9.06 -13.53 11.36
CA PRO A 28 9.34 -14.95 11.52
C PRO A 28 9.33 -15.38 13.00
N GLY A 29 8.51 -16.39 13.33
CA GLY A 29 8.33 -16.89 14.70
C GLY A 29 7.17 -16.23 15.47
N GLN A 30 6.53 -15.20 14.93
CA GLN A 30 5.27 -14.68 15.46
C GLN A 30 4.06 -15.45 14.88
N PRO A 31 2.98 -15.63 15.66
CA PRO A 31 1.81 -16.35 15.19
C PRO A 31 1.11 -15.59 14.06
N GLN A 32 0.66 -16.33 13.04
CA GLN A 32 -0.25 -15.80 12.04
C GLN A 32 -1.66 -15.73 12.64
N THR A 33 -2.16 -14.51 12.81
CA THR A 33 -3.47 -14.23 13.42
C THR A 33 -4.58 -14.01 12.39
N ILE A 34 -4.22 -13.89 11.11
CA ILE A 34 -5.17 -13.72 10.01
C ILE A 34 -5.56 -15.12 9.49
N PRO A 35 -6.86 -15.43 9.43
CA PRO A 35 -7.38 -16.67 8.86
C PRO A 35 -6.93 -16.88 7.41
N GLN A 36 -6.69 -18.13 7.04
CA GLN A 36 -6.17 -18.46 5.71
C GLN A 36 -7.16 -18.06 4.59
N ASN A 37 -8.47 -18.17 4.82
CA ASN A 37 -9.48 -17.74 3.84
C ASN A 37 -9.44 -16.23 3.55
N ILE A 38 -8.96 -15.41 4.50
CA ILE A 38 -8.72 -13.98 4.30
C ILE A 38 -7.41 -13.74 3.54
N LEU A 39 -6.37 -14.51 3.86
CA LEU A 39 -5.09 -14.45 3.16
C LEU A 39 -5.17 -14.97 1.72
N ASP A 40 -6.11 -15.85 1.43
CA ASP A 40 -6.37 -16.41 0.10
C ASP A 40 -7.42 -15.61 -0.69
N LEU A 41 -7.90 -14.48 -0.17
CA LEU A 41 -8.81 -13.61 -0.91
C LEU A 41 -8.21 -13.23 -2.27
N ASP A 42 -9.09 -13.14 -3.26
CA ASP A 42 -8.74 -12.78 -4.62
C ASP A 42 -7.93 -11.47 -4.64
N VAL A 43 -6.89 -11.44 -5.46
CA VAL A 43 -5.99 -10.29 -5.56
C VAL A 43 -6.77 -9.02 -5.89
N SER A 44 -7.83 -9.09 -6.71
CA SER A 44 -8.67 -7.94 -7.05
C SER A 44 -9.37 -7.33 -5.85
N ILE A 45 -9.78 -8.12 -4.85
CA ILE A 45 -10.40 -7.63 -3.61
C ILE A 45 -9.39 -6.77 -2.84
N LYS A 46 -8.17 -7.30 -2.69
CA LYS A 46 -7.10 -6.62 -1.94
C LYS A 46 -6.61 -5.36 -2.66
N LEU A 47 -6.52 -5.41 -3.99
CA LEU A 47 -6.23 -4.23 -4.82
C LEU A 47 -7.33 -3.17 -4.69
N ASN A 48 -8.60 -3.57 -4.63
CA ASN A 48 -9.71 -2.65 -4.46
C ASN A 48 -9.70 -1.99 -3.07
N TRP A 49 -9.38 -2.75 -2.01
CA TRP A 49 -9.16 -2.16 -0.68
C TRP A 49 -8.04 -1.12 -0.69
N ALA A 50 -6.88 -1.47 -1.25
CA ALA A 50 -5.75 -0.55 -1.36
C ALA A 50 -6.12 0.74 -2.12
N ALA A 51 -6.71 0.62 -3.31
CA ALA A 51 -7.15 1.77 -4.10
C ALA A 51 -8.17 2.64 -3.36
N THR A 52 -9.16 2.01 -2.72
CA THR A 52 -10.19 2.71 -1.96
C THR A 52 -9.56 3.52 -0.82
N LEU A 53 -8.68 2.91 -0.02
CA LEU A 53 -8.03 3.60 1.11
C LEU A 53 -7.03 4.66 0.68
N CYS A 54 -6.22 4.40 -0.35
CA CYS A 54 -5.29 5.39 -0.88
C CYS A 54 -6.03 6.64 -1.41
N SER A 55 -7.20 6.48 -2.03
CA SER A 55 -8.02 7.62 -2.50
C SER A 55 -8.64 8.45 -1.37
N GLN A 56 -8.72 7.92 -0.14
CA GLN A 56 -9.24 8.63 1.03
C GLN A 56 -8.18 9.46 1.75
N LEU A 57 -6.90 9.24 1.45
CA LEU A 57 -5.78 9.87 2.15
C LEU A 57 -5.41 11.20 1.49
N VAL A 58 -4.86 12.13 2.29
CA VAL A 58 -4.49 13.47 1.83
C VAL A 58 -2.98 13.55 1.64
N PHE A 59 -2.56 13.62 0.38
CA PHE A 59 -1.14 13.66 0.04
C PHE A 59 -0.58 15.10 0.17
N PRO A 60 0.51 15.31 0.93
CA PRO A 60 1.13 16.61 1.09
C PRO A 60 1.63 17.14 -0.26
N SER A 61 1.47 18.45 -0.47
CA SER A 61 2.06 19.10 -1.64
C SER A 61 3.59 19.02 -1.57
N PRO A 62 4.31 19.18 -2.69
CA PRO A 62 5.77 19.18 -2.69
C PRO A 62 6.41 20.21 -1.75
N THR A 63 5.65 21.25 -1.39
CA THR A 63 6.01 22.36 -0.51
C THR A 63 5.58 22.18 0.95
N ASP A 64 4.73 21.21 1.25
CA ASP A 64 4.33 20.87 2.62
C ASP A 64 5.26 19.77 3.16
N GLN A 65 6.11 20.12 4.11
CA GLN A 65 7.14 19.22 4.66
C GLN A 65 6.60 18.18 5.66
N GLY A 66 5.31 18.05 5.83
CA GLY A 66 4.78 17.04 6.74
C GLY A 66 3.30 17.18 6.96
N ASN A 67 2.55 16.28 6.36
CA ASN A 67 1.36 15.79 7.03
C ASN A 67 1.87 14.75 8.04
N GLY A 68 1.44 14.84 9.30
CA GLY A 68 1.71 13.77 10.28
C GLY A 68 1.21 12.41 9.77
N ILE A 69 1.43 11.35 10.55
CA ILE A 69 0.95 10.02 10.17
C ILE A 69 -0.55 10.07 9.88
N GLN A 70 -0.95 9.66 8.68
CA GLN A 70 -2.35 9.48 8.30
C GLN A 70 -2.64 8.00 8.22
N SER A 71 -3.84 7.59 8.61
CA SER A 71 -4.30 6.22 8.43
C SER A 71 -5.72 6.18 7.89
N ALA A 72 -6.00 5.14 7.11
CA ALA A 72 -7.32 4.80 6.61
C ALA A 72 -7.51 3.29 6.77
N THR A 73 -8.72 2.89 7.14
CA THR A 73 -9.10 1.49 7.36
C THR A 73 -10.36 1.19 6.57
N THR A 74 -10.45 -0.02 6.01
CA THR A 74 -11.64 -0.48 5.28
C THR A 74 -12.90 -0.32 6.15
N ALA A 75 -13.96 0.25 5.57
CA ALA A 75 -15.23 0.41 6.26
C ALA A 75 -15.84 -0.96 6.59
N LEU A 76 -16.58 -1.05 7.69
CA LEU A 76 -17.22 -2.30 8.14
C LEU A 76 -18.10 -2.94 7.07
N THR A 77 -18.77 -2.14 6.24
CA THR A 77 -19.65 -2.58 5.16
C THR A 77 -18.90 -3.26 4.01
N ASP A 78 -17.61 -2.96 3.86
CA ASP A 78 -16.75 -3.47 2.80
C ASP A 78 -15.77 -4.55 3.32
N GLY A 79 -15.91 -4.90 4.60
CA GLY A 79 -15.16 -5.97 5.24
C GLY A 79 -15.61 -7.35 4.80
N ILE A 80 -14.69 -8.32 4.87
CA ILE A 80 -14.94 -9.72 4.50
C ILE A 80 -14.88 -10.61 5.75
N LEU A 81 -15.90 -11.45 5.91
CA LEU A 81 -16.01 -12.34 7.07
C LEU A 81 -14.98 -13.48 6.98
N GLY A 82 -14.13 -13.58 8.00
CA GLY A 82 -13.19 -14.68 8.20
C GLY A 82 -13.84 -15.89 8.85
N ASP A 83 -13.17 -17.04 8.76
CA ASP A 83 -13.68 -18.30 9.34
C ASP A 83 -13.69 -18.29 10.89
N ASP A 84 -12.99 -17.35 11.50
CA ASP A 84 -13.00 -17.12 12.95
C ASP A 84 -14.15 -16.21 13.41
N GLY A 85 -15.02 -15.77 12.49
CA GLY A 85 -16.21 -14.97 12.77
C GLY A 85 -15.98 -13.46 12.81
N LYS A 86 -14.77 -12.98 12.49
CA LYS A 86 -14.45 -11.54 12.45
C LYS A 86 -14.52 -10.99 11.03
N LEU A 87 -14.85 -9.71 10.91
CA LEU A 87 -14.74 -8.99 9.64
C LEU A 87 -13.30 -8.51 9.47
N TYR A 88 -12.73 -8.75 8.30
CA TYR A 88 -11.39 -8.31 7.94
C TYR A 88 -11.43 -7.27 6.84
N GLY A 89 -10.46 -6.37 6.89
CA GLY A 89 -10.21 -5.40 5.83
C GLY A 89 -8.73 -5.06 5.77
N LEU A 90 -8.41 -3.99 5.06
CA LEU A 90 -7.08 -3.42 4.99
C LEU A 90 -7.02 -2.18 5.90
N GLU A 91 -5.86 -1.96 6.50
CA GLU A 91 -5.48 -0.66 7.03
C GLU A 91 -4.21 -0.20 6.33
N VAL A 92 -4.22 1.08 5.94
CA VAL A 92 -3.08 1.75 5.32
C VAL A 92 -2.74 2.97 6.15
N ALA A 93 -1.49 3.07 6.59
CA ALA A 93 -0.95 4.26 7.22
C ALA A 93 0.22 4.81 6.41
N LEU A 94 0.35 6.13 6.34
CA LEU A 94 1.35 6.84 5.54
C LEU A 94 2.06 7.89 6.40
N HIS A 95 3.34 8.08 6.12
CA HIS A 95 4.09 9.25 6.52
C HIS A 95 4.90 9.77 5.32
N ALA A 96 4.76 11.07 5.04
CA ALA A 96 5.44 11.79 3.96
C ALA A 96 5.23 11.27 2.52
N ILE A 97 4.43 10.23 2.28
CA ILE A 97 4.05 9.74 0.94
C ILE A 97 3.33 10.85 0.18
N ARG A 98 3.77 11.16 -1.05
CA ARG A 98 3.38 12.38 -1.78
C ARG A 98 2.30 12.19 -2.86
N THR A 99 1.97 10.95 -3.20
CA THR A 99 1.00 10.66 -4.27
C THR A 99 0.19 9.42 -3.96
N GLU A 100 -1.04 9.39 -4.47
CA GLU A 100 -1.91 8.22 -4.45
C GLU A 100 -1.28 7.04 -5.18
N ASP A 101 -0.61 7.27 -6.32
CA ASP A 101 0.10 6.23 -7.06
C ASP A 101 1.17 5.53 -6.21
N ASN A 102 1.95 6.29 -5.43
CA ASN A 102 2.96 5.70 -4.54
C ASN A 102 2.31 4.90 -3.41
N CYS A 103 1.19 5.40 -2.86
CA CYS A 103 0.40 4.66 -1.89
C CYS A 103 -0.06 3.31 -2.45
N ASN A 104 -0.64 3.33 -3.65
CA ASN A 104 -1.15 2.14 -4.33
C ASN A 104 -0.02 1.14 -4.64
N VAL A 105 1.11 1.59 -5.20
CA VAL A 105 2.25 0.71 -5.49
C VAL A 105 2.74 0.01 -4.23
N ASN A 106 2.89 0.74 -3.13
CA ASN A 106 3.36 0.18 -1.86
C ASN A 106 2.32 -0.76 -1.22
N ALA A 107 1.04 -0.40 -1.20
CA ALA A 107 -0.01 -1.24 -0.64
C ALA A 107 -0.17 -2.54 -1.45
N ASN A 108 -0.09 -2.44 -2.78
CA ASN A 108 -0.17 -3.58 -3.69
C ASN A 108 1.08 -4.46 -3.66
N ALA A 109 2.23 -3.96 -3.20
CA ALA A 109 3.42 -4.77 -3.02
C ALA A 109 3.23 -5.90 -2.00
N MET A 110 2.23 -5.79 -1.11
CA MET A 110 1.78 -6.88 -0.24
C MET A 110 1.29 -8.11 -1.01
N LEU A 111 0.96 -7.98 -2.31
CA LEU A 111 0.31 -8.99 -3.15
C LEU A 111 1.23 -9.64 -4.21
N GLY A 112 2.50 -9.22 -4.30
CA GLY A 112 3.44 -9.69 -5.33
C GLY A 112 4.03 -11.09 -5.09
N SER A 113 4.96 -11.52 -5.94
CA SER A 113 5.68 -12.80 -5.80
C SER A 113 6.66 -12.85 -4.62
N ALA A 114 6.92 -11.71 -3.98
CA ALA A 114 7.60 -11.56 -2.68
C ALA A 114 6.63 -11.08 -1.59
N SER A 115 5.32 -11.37 -1.75
CA SER A 115 4.24 -10.95 -0.85
C SER A 115 4.46 -11.39 0.59
N CYS A 116 3.96 -10.58 1.51
CA CYS A 116 4.01 -10.88 2.93
C CYS A 116 2.91 -11.90 3.27
N PRO A 117 3.27 -13.15 3.61
CA PRO A 117 2.30 -14.24 3.70
C PRO A 117 1.27 -14.03 4.81
N GLY A 118 1.59 -13.27 5.86
CA GLY A 118 0.65 -12.92 6.91
C GLY A 118 -0.16 -11.65 6.66
N GLY A 119 -0.08 -11.08 5.46
CA GLY A 119 -0.91 -9.95 5.07
C GLY A 119 -0.52 -8.62 5.71
N GLY A 120 0.75 -8.41 6.06
CA GLY A 120 1.24 -7.12 6.53
C GLY A 120 2.58 -6.73 5.91
N LEU A 121 2.70 -5.49 5.43
CA LEU A 121 3.90 -4.94 4.82
C LEU A 121 4.18 -3.54 5.39
N LEU A 122 5.44 -3.31 5.76
CA LEU A 122 6.00 -2.00 6.05
C LEU A 122 7.05 -1.66 5.01
N THR A 123 6.88 -0.54 4.30
CA THR A 123 7.89 0.04 3.41
C THR A 123 8.49 1.29 4.03
N LEU A 124 9.82 1.35 4.07
CA LEU A 124 10.57 2.49 4.62
C LEU A 124 11.52 3.03 3.56
N SER A 125 11.48 4.34 3.34
CA SER A 125 12.51 5.07 2.61
C SER A 125 12.58 6.50 3.13
N THR A 126 13.46 6.76 4.09
CA THR A 126 13.46 8.02 4.86
C THR A 126 13.38 9.25 3.95
N PRO A 127 12.38 10.15 4.11
CA PRO A 127 11.43 10.26 5.23
C PRO A 127 10.10 9.50 5.05
N PHE A 128 9.93 8.75 3.97
CA PHE A 128 8.72 8.04 3.59
C PHE A 128 8.54 6.74 4.38
N GLU A 129 7.36 6.56 4.97
CA GLU A 129 6.98 5.32 5.64
C GLU A 129 5.56 4.96 5.22
N GLN A 130 5.31 3.68 4.95
CA GLN A 130 3.96 3.19 4.72
C GLN A 130 3.76 1.81 5.35
N TRP A 131 2.67 1.69 6.09
CA TRP A 131 2.19 0.43 6.64
C TRP A 131 0.95 0.02 5.87
N SER A 132 0.85 -1.25 5.50
CA SER A 132 -0.32 -1.83 4.85
C SER A 132 -0.53 -3.21 5.43
N TYR A 133 -1.62 -3.41 6.18
CA TYR A 133 -1.89 -4.68 6.84
C TYR A 133 -3.35 -5.06 6.82
N ILE A 134 -3.60 -6.35 6.62
CA ILE A 134 -4.91 -6.96 6.83
C ILE A 134 -5.18 -6.94 8.33
N THR A 135 -6.33 -6.38 8.71
CA THR A 135 -6.72 -6.19 10.11
C THR A 135 -8.16 -6.62 10.34
N ALA A 136 -8.46 -7.04 11.57
CA ALA A 136 -9.83 -7.27 12.01
C ALA A 136 -10.50 -5.91 12.28
N LEU A 137 -11.74 -5.77 11.83
CA LEU A 137 -12.53 -4.54 11.93
C LEU A 137 -13.50 -4.55 13.12
N ASN A 138 -13.78 -5.72 13.72
CA ASN A 138 -14.68 -5.90 14.86
C ASN A 138 -14.26 -7.03 15.81
#